data_AF-A0A966CNG5-F1
#
_entry.id   AF-A0A966CNG5-F1
#
_cell.length_a   1.000
_cell.length_b   1.000
_cell.length_c   1.000
_cell.angle_alpha   90.00
_cell.angle_beta   90.00
_cell.angle_gamma   90.00
#
_symmetry.space_group_name_H-M   'P 1'
#
loop_
_entity.id
_entity.type
_entity.pdbx_description
1 polymer ?
#
loop_
_entity_poly.entity_id
_entity_poly.type
_entity_poly.pdbx_seq_one_letter_code
_entity_poly.pdbx_strand_id
1 'polypeptide(L)'
;MKAEYVLASEGQKMFSVWDLNNGTSELCWSLGIRNSMDKSLAFSIACGSRVFVCENLAFSGEYVTFRRHTKGLDVDELEFMAFRAMKGMIPKLQAFQSWHESLKEHSLPEADFRILLVEILAQGVVPASKFSQLYDLYMNVYGGTIFGLHESVTDVLRESNLLYLPKKSEILNQIVNQYIDNLGSANNHPLGEFYQRRCCLPR
;
A
#
# COMPACT_ATOMS: atom_id res chain seq x y z
N MET A 1 -1.19 10.75 -18.08
CA MET A 1 -2.35 9.84 -17.98
C MET A 1 -2.13 8.72 -18.97
N LYS A 2 -2.12 7.46 -18.49
CA LYS A 2 -1.89 6.27 -19.31
C LYS A 2 -3.10 5.36 -19.19
N ALA A 3 -3.62 4.84 -20.28
CA ALA A 3 -4.76 3.94 -20.27
C ALA A 3 -4.43 2.69 -21.08
N GLU A 4 -4.60 1.53 -20.46
CA GLU A 4 -4.39 0.23 -21.08
C GLU A 4 -5.66 -0.60 -20.94
N TYR A 5 -5.97 -1.40 -21.96
CA TYR A 5 -7.06 -2.36 -21.89
C TYR A 5 -6.70 -3.64 -22.63
N VAL A 6 -7.30 -4.73 -22.17
CA VAL A 6 -7.15 -6.06 -22.72
C VAL A 6 -8.53 -6.66 -22.96
N LEU A 7 -8.68 -7.29 -24.11
CA LEU A 7 -9.84 -8.09 -24.46
C LEU A 7 -9.49 -9.57 -24.33
N ALA A 8 -10.35 -10.34 -23.67
CA ALA A 8 -10.20 -11.78 -23.47
C ALA A 8 -11.47 -12.52 -23.93
N SER A 9 -11.37 -13.85 -24.04
CA SER A 9 -12.48 -14.70 -24.49
C SER A 9 -13.08 -14.21 -25.83
N GLU A 10 -12.23 -14.07 -26.86
CA GLU A 10 -12.64 -13.62 -28.20
C GLU A 10 -13.36 -12.25 -28.20
N GLY A 11 -12.99 -11.37 -27.27
CA GLY A 11 -13.58 -10.03 -27.16
C GLY A 11 -14.80 -9.94 -26.25
N GLN A 12 -15.26 -11.04 -25.66
CA GLN A 12 -16.42 -11.03 -24.76
C GLN A 12 -16.12 -10.44 -23.39
N LYS A 13 -14.86 -10.41 -22.96
CA LYS A 13 -14.44 -9.88 -21.66
C LYS A 13 -13.47 -8.74 -21.87
N MET A 14 -13.64 -7.67 -21.11
CA MET A 14 -12.81 -6.49 -21.16
C MET A 14 -12.28 -6.18 -19.77
N PHE A 15 -10.98 -5.87 -19.70
CA PHE A 15 -10.29 -5.38 -18.51
C PHE A 15 -9.52 -4.14 -18.90
N SER A 16 -9.62 -3.06 -18.12
CA SER A 16 -8.81 -1.87 -18.36
C SER A 16 -8.23 -1.31 -17.07
N VAL A 17 -7.09 -0.65 -17.18
CA VAL A 17 -6.43 0.09 -16.09
C VAL A 17 -6.07 1.47 -16.61
N TRP A 18 -6.52 2.50 -15.89
CA TRP A 18 -6.28 3.90 -16.23
C TRP A 18 -5.49 4.57 -15.11
N ASP A 19 -4.27 4.98 -15.41
CA ASP A 19 -3.38 5.73 -14.54
C ASP A 19 -3.68 7.22 -14.66
N LEU A 20 -4.19 7.78 -13.57
CA LEU A 20 -4.61 9.17 -13.43
C LEU A 20 -3.40 10.06 -13.14
N ASN A 21 -3.39 11.26 -13.73
CA ASN A 21 -2.26 12.19 -13.66
C ASN A 21 -2.19 13.00 -12.36
N ASN A 22 -3.01 12.67 -11.36
CA ASN A 22 -3.16 13.42 -10.11
C ASN A 22 -2.32 12.87 -8.95
N GLY A 23 -1.36 12.00 -9.26
CA GLY A 23 -0.39 11.47 -8.32
C GLY A 23 0.90 12.31 -8.25
N THR A 24 1.73 12.08 -7.23
CA THR A 24 3.13 12.57 -7.22
C THR A 24 4.02 11.70 -8.10
N SER A 25 5.29 12.08 -8.27
CA SER A 25 6.28 11.22 -8.93
C SER A 25 6.44 9.85 -8.27
N GLU A 26 6.00 9.70 -7.01
CA GLU A 26 6.15 8.50 -6.20
C GLU A 26 4.85 7.69 -6.06
N LEU A 27 3.67 8.30 -6.26
CA LEU A 27 2.37 7.63 -6.13
C LEU A 27 1.51 7.89 -7.36
N CYS A 28 1.10 6.85 -8.09
CA CYS A 28 0.07 6.93 -9.13
C CYS A 28 -1.30 6.58 -8.55
N TRP A 29 -2.35 7.23 -9.05
CA TRP A 29 -3.72 6.79 -8.78
C TRP A 29 -4.23 6.02 -10.00
N SER A 30 -4.80 4.85 -9.80
CA SER A 30 -5.22 3.97 -10.90
C SER A 30 -6.68 3.56 -10.76
N LEU A 31 -7.36 3.46 -11.90
CA LEU A 31 -8.75 3.03 -12.05
C LEU A 31 -8.79 1.74 -12.87
N GLY A 32 -9.17 0.64 -12.24
CA GLY A 32 -9.45 -0.64 -12.87
C GLY A 32 -10.93 -0.77 -13.26
N ILE A 33 -11.20 -1.27 -14.47
CA ILE A 33 -12.54 -1.60 -14.93
C ILE A 33 -12.53 -3.03 -15.44
N ARG A 34 -13.58 -3.79 -15.15
CA ARG A 34 -13.85 -5.06 -15.83
C ARG A 34 -15.30 -5.15 -16.27
N ASN A 35 -15.51 -5.74 -17.44
CA ASN A 35 -16.81 -5.89 -18.06
C ASN A 35 -16.91 -7.21 -18.85
N SER A 36 -18.13 -7.72 -19.04
CA SER A 36 -18.38 -8.82 -19.97
C SER A 36 -19.66 -8.60 -20.78
N MET A 37 -19.57 -8.85 -22.08
CA MET A 37 -20.68 -8.74 -23.02
C MET A 37 -21.58 -9.98 -22.99
N ASP A 38 -21.01 -11.15 -22.67
CA ASP A 38 -21.71 -12.41 -22.45
C ASP A 38 -22.37 -12.52 -21.06
N LYS A 39 -22.26 -11.46 -20.23
CA LYS A 39 -22.76 -11.38 -18.86
C LYS A 39 -22.20 -12.46 -17.91
N SER A 40 -21.08 -13.09 -18.28
CA SER A 40 -20.37 -14.05 -17.43
C SER A 40 -19.72 -13.39 -16.20
N LEU A 41 -19.47 -12.08 -16.28
CA LEU A 41 -18.97 -11.22 -15.21
C LEU A 41 -19.90 -10.01 -15.06
N ALA A 42 -20.12 -9.58 -13.81
CA ALA A 42 -20.74 -8.29 -13.56
C ALA A 42 -19.76 -7.16 -13.92
N PHE A 43 -20.28 -6.03 -14.41
CA PHE A 43 -19.51 -4.81 -14.54
C PHE A 43 -18.97 -4.40 -13.16
N SER A 44 -17.69 -4.04 -13.09
CA SER A 44 -17.15 -3.45 -11.88
C SER A 44 -16.05 -2.44 -12.13
N ILE A 45 -15.99 -1.48 -11.22
CA ILE A 45 -14.96 -0.46 -11.14
C ILE A 45 -14.21 -0.66 -9.82
N ALA A 46 -12.88 -0.64 -9.90
CA ALA A 46 -11.96 -0.64 -8.79
C ALA A 46 -11.11 0.64 -8.87
N CYS A 47 -11.03 1.44 -7.81
CA CYS A 47 -10.03 2.51 -7.73
C CYS A 47 -8.99 2.14 -6.67
N GLY A 48 -7.72 2.52 -6.89
CA GLY A 48 -6.65 2.36 -5.91
C GLY A 48 -5.46 3.25 -6.22
N SER A 49 -4.38 3.08 -5.47
CA SER A 49 -3.08 3.64 -5.79
C SER A 49 -2.12 2.57 -6.26
N ARG A 50 -1.19 2.97 -7.13
CA ARG A 50 0.01 2.23 -7.51
C ARG A 50 1.19 3.10 -7.09
N VAL A 51 1.93 2.71 -6.06
CA VAL A 51 3.16 3.42 -5.68
C VAL A 51 4.21 3.17 -6.77
N PHE A 52 4.67 4.23 -7.44
CA PHE A 52 5.61 4.15 -8.57
C PHE A 52 6.96 3.56 -8.15
N VAL A 53 7.41 3.80 -6.92
CA VAL A 53 8.71 3.33 -6.40
C VAL A 53 8.71 1.81 -6.14
N CYS A 54 7.56 1.22 -5.85
CA CYS A 54 7.49 -0.18 -5.48
C CYS A 54 7.14 -1.12 -6.66
N GLU A 55 6.53 -0.62 -7.74
CA GLU A 55 5.78 -1.41 -8.75
C GLU A 55 4.75 -2.40 -8.18
N ASN A 56 4.57 -2.40 -6.86
CA ASN A 56 3.61 -3.23 -6.19
C ASN A 56 2.24 -2.66 -6.45
N LEU A 57 1.39 -3.48 -7.05
CA LEU A 57 -0.05 -3.31 -7.08
C LEU A 57 -0.61 -3.49 -5.65
N ALA A 58 -0.06 -2.74 -4.69
CA ALA A 58 -0.55 -2.65 -3.33
C ALA A 58 -1.78 -1.76 -3.35
N PHE A 59 -2.92 -2.37 -3.66
CA PHE A 59 -4.21 -1.69 -3.66
C PHE A 59 -4.65 -1.41 -2.20
N SER A 60 -4.07 -0.39 -1.58
CA SER A 60 -4.60 0.15 -0.34
C SER A 60 -5.83 1.00 -0.68
N GLY A 61 -6.97 0.65 -0.07
CA GLY A 61 -8.18 1.48 -0.11
C GLY A 61 -9.25 1.10 -1.13
N GLU A 62 -9.13 -0.02 -1.86
CA GLU A 62 -10.02 -0.44 -2.97
C GLU A 62 -11.50 -0.06 -2.77
N TYR A 63 -12.02 0.77 -3.68
CA TYR A 63 -13.45 0.93 -3.86
C TYR A 63 -13.85 0.00 -5.00
N VAL A 64 -14.47 -1.12 -4.67
CA VAL A 64 -14.99 -2.04 -5.67
C VAL A 64 -16.52 -1.97 -5.66
N THR A 65 -17.10 -1.54 -6.77
CA THR A 65 -18.55 -1.59 -6.97
C THR A 65 -18.89 -2.59 -8.06
N PHE A 66 -19.93 -3.40 -7.83
CA PHE A 66 -20.41 -4.39 -8.78
C PHE A 66 -21.80 -4.02 -9.25
N ARG A 67 -22.03 -4.09 -10.57
CA ARG A 67 -23.33 -3.85 -11.16
C ARG A 67 -23.68 -4.97 -12.14
N ARG A 68 -24.83 -5.63 -11.90
CA ARG A 68 -25.35 -6.68 -12.78
C ARG A 68 -25.77 -6.10 -14.13
N HIS A 69 -25.59 -6.88 -15.19
CA HIS A 69 -26.02 -6.57 -16.56
C HIS A 69 -27.54 -6.64 -16.71
N THR A 70 -28.21 -5.56 -16.29
CA THR A 70 -29.66 -5.33 -16.45
C THR A 70 -29.93 -4.29 -17.55
N LYS A 71 -31.19 -4.15 -18.01
CA LYS A 71 -31.55 -3.16 -19.05
C LYS A 71 -31.17 -1.71 -18.72
N GLY A 72 -31.13 -1.34 -17.43
CA GLY A 72 -30.70 -0.03 -16.96
C GLY A 72 -29.21 0.08 -16.65
N LEU A 73 -28.35 -0.66 -17.36
CA LEU A 73 -26.90 -0.42 -17.36
C LEU A 73 -26.56 0.34 -18.65
N ASP A 74 -26.77 1.65 -18.61
CA ASP A 74 -26.48 2.58 -19.70
C ASP A 74 -25.20 3.39 -19.39
N VAL A 75 -24.81 4.27 -20.32
CA VAL A 75 -23.60 5.09 -20.18
C VAL A 75 -23.68 6.00 -18.96
N ASP A 76 -24.85 6.57 -18.67
CA ASP A 76 -25.06 7.48 -17.54
C ASP A 76 -24.85 6.76 -16.19
N GLU A 77 -25.37 5.55 -16.03
CA GLU A 77 -25.14 4.71 -14.84
C GLU A 77 -23.64 4.37 -14.70
N LEU A 78 -22.95 4.06 -15.79
CA LEU A 78 -21.50 3.77 -15.77
C LEU A 78 -20.69 4.99 -15.34
N GLU A 79 -21.02 6.17 -15.87
CA GLU A 79 -20.39 7.44 -15.49
C GLU A 79 -20.64 7.77 -14.01
N PHE A 80 -21.88 7.60 -13.53
CA PHE A 80 -22.22 7.82 -12.14
C PHE A 80 -21.46 6.87 -11.19
N MET A 81 -21.33 5.60 -11.58
CA MET A 81 -20.53 4.63 -10.83
C MET A 81 -19.05 5.04 -10.76
N ALA A 82 -18.46 5.48 -11.87
CA ALA A 82 -17.08 5.96 -11.92
C ALA A 82 -16.89 7.20 -11.04
N PHE A 83 -17.80 8.17 -11.14
CA PHE A 83 -17.77 9.38 -10.31
C PHE A 83 -17.84 9.05 -8.82
N ARG A 84 -18.75 8.17 -8.40
CA ARG A 84 -18.89 7.76 -7.00
C ARG A 84 -17.63 7.05 -6.49
N ALA A 85 -17.06 6.18 -7.32
CA ALA A 85 -15.83 5.47 -7.01
C ALA A 85 -14.67 6.45 -6.78
N MET A 86 -14.48 7.38 -7.71
CA MET A 86 -13.46 8.43 -7.60
C MET A 86 -13.67 9.33 -6.39
N LYS A 87 -14.89 9.84 -6.18
CA LYS A 87 -15.22 10.72 -5.06
C LYS A 87 -14.95 10.07 -3.70
N GLY A 88 -15.28 8.77 -3.55
CA GLY A 88 -15.01 8.02 -2.33
C GLY A 88 -13.54 7.68 -2.12
N MET A 89 -12.76 7.62 -3.21
CA MET A 89 -11.37 7.18 -3.19
C MET A 89 -10.37 8.32 -2.98
N ILE A 90 -10.62 9.49 -3.57
CA ILE A 90 -9.70 10.65 -3.51
C ILE A 90 -9.23 10.95 -2.07
N PRO A 91 -10.11 11.07 -1.06
CA PRO A 91 -9.66 11.37 0.31
C PRO A 91 -8.78 10.26 0.90
N LYS A 92 -9.06 9.00 0.57
CA LYS A 92 -8.27 7.85 1.04
C LYS A 92 -6.88 7.84 0.42
N LEU A 93 -6.79 8.13 -0.89
CA LEU A 93 -5.52 8.19 -1.60
C LEU A 93 -4.66 9.35 -1.11
N GLN A 94 -5.26 10.51 -0.89
CA GLN A 94 -4.57 11.66 -0.29
C GLN A 94 -4.06 11.35 1.12
N ALA A 95 -4.90 10.74 1.97
CA ALA A 95 -4.49 10.34 3.31
C ALA A 95 -3.35 9.32 3.29
N PHE A 96 -3.43 8.31 2.42
CA PHE A 96 -2.36 7.33 2.24
C PHE A 96 -1.07 7.97 1.73
N GLN A 97 -1.17 8.90 0.79
CA GLN A 97 -0.01 9.62 0.26
C GLN A 97 0.68 10.43 1.35
N SER A 98 -0.07 11.25 2.09
CA SER A 98 0.49 12.04 3.19
C SER A 98 1.09 11.16 4.29
N TRP A 99 0.48 10.02 4.59
CA TRP A 99 1.03 9.02 5.50
C TRP A 99 2.33 8.41 4.98
N HIS A 100 2.39 8.01 3.71
CA HIS A 100 3.57 7.38 3.12
C HIS A 100 4.74 8.38 3.04
N GLU A 101 4.47 9.63 2.69
CA GLU A 101 5.45 10.72 2.69
C GLU A 101 5.98 11.00 4.10
N SER A 102 5.13 10.97 5.14
CA SER A 102 5.57 11.21 6.52
C SER A 102 6.49 10.11 7.07
N LEU A 103 6.48 8.90 6.50
CA LEU A 103 7.41 7.84 6.90
C LEU A 103 8.88 8.22 6.69
N LYS A 104 9.15 9.16 5.77
CA LYS A 104 10.51 9.66 5.48
C LYS A 104 11.08 10.50 6.62
N GLU A 105 10.20 11.12 7.42
CA GLU A 105 10.58 11.99 8.54
C GLU A 105 11.00 11.18 9.78
N HIS A 106 10.66 9.89 9.81
CA HIS A 106 10.91 9.02 10.95
C HIS A 106 12.20 8.22 10.74
N SER A 107 13.27 8.66 11.40
CA SER A 107 14.53 7.89 11.47
C SER A 107 14.31 6.55 12.16
N LEU A 108 14.86 5.48 11.60
CA LEU A 108 14.75 4.14 12.15
C LEU A 108 16.14 3.64 12.57
N PRO A 109 16.44 3.60 13.88
CA PRO A 109 17.68 3.03 14.38
C PRO A 109 17.79 1.54 14.01
N GLU A 110 19.03 1.08 13.80
CA GLU A 110 19.28 -0.31 13.38
C GLU A 110 18.76 -1.34 14.39
N ALA A 111 18.80 -1.03 15.68
CA ALA A 111 18.26 -1.89 16.73
C ALA A 111 16.74 -2.09 16.56
N ASP A 112 16.01 -1.01 16.31
CA ASP A 112 14.56 -1.05 16.10
C ASP A 112 14.21 -1.71 14.77
N PHE A 113 15.00 -1.47 13.72
CA PHE A 113 14.88 -2.19 12.45
C PHE A 113 14.95 -3.70 12.65
N ARG A 114 15.94 -4.20 13.41
CA ARG A 114 16.08 -5.64 13.69
C ARG A 114 14.86 -6.21 14.43
N ILE A 115 14.26 -5.43 15.34
CA ILE A 115 13.03 -5.83 16.05
C ILE A 115 11.85 -5.90 15.07
N LEU A 116 11.63 -4.84 14.28
CA LEU A 116 10.55 -4.79 13.29
C LEU A 116 10.70 -5.88 12.24
N LEU A 117 11.93 -6.20 11.83
CA LEU A 117 12.22 -7.27 10.90
C LEU A 117 11.75 -8.63 11.42
N VAL A 118 12.00 -8.92 12.70
CA VAL A 118 11.51 -10.15 13.35
C VAL A 118 9.98 -10.16 13.41
N GLU A 119 9.35 -9.04 13.75
CA GLU A 119 7.89 -8.91 13.80
C GLU A 119 7.24 -9.16 12.42
N ILE A 120 7.79 -8.55 11.36
CA ILE A 120 7.35 -8.71 9.97
C ILE A 120 7.41 -10.18 9.54
N LEU A 121 8.48 -10.89 9.91
CA LEU A 121 8.61 -12.32 9.64
C LEU A 121 7.63 -13.16 10.46
N ALA A 122 7.49 -12.85 11.75
CA ALA A 122 6.61 -13.58 12.66
C ALA A 122 5.14 -13.49 12.24
N GLN A 123 4.72 -12.33 11.73
CA GLN A 123 3.37 -12.12 11.19
C GLN A 123 3.19 -12.65 9.75
N GLY A 124 4.23 -13.24 9.15
CA GLY A 124 4.15 -13.87 7.83
C GLY A 124 3.96 -12.88 6.66
N VAL A 125 4.28 -11.59 6.88
CA VAL A 125 4.29 -10.59 5.81
C VAL A 125 5.31 -11.01 4.75
N VAL A 126 6.54 -11.25 5.19
CA VAL A 126 7.64 -11.77 4.37
C VAL A 126 7.98 -13.19 4.84
N PRO A 127 8.16 -14.17 3.93
CA PRO A 127 8.60 -15.50 4.32
C PRO A 127 10.04 -15.48 4.85
N ALA A 128 10.33 -16.31 5.86
CA ALA A 128 11.67 -16.39 6.47
C ALA A 128 12.80 -16.67 5.47
N SER A 129 12.51 -17.36 4.36
CA SER A 129 13.47 -17.60 3.28
C SER A 129 13.96 -16.34 2.57
N LYS A 130 13.21 -15.24 2.64
CA LYS A 130 13.56 -13.93 2.06
C LYS A 130 14.20 -12.98 3.09
N PHE A 131 14.57 -13.47 4.27
CA PHE A 131 15.19 -12.66 5.33
C PHE A 131 16.45 -11.93 4.85
N SER A 132 17.43 -12.65 4.29
CA SER A 132 18.69 -12.05 3.83
C SER A 132 18.44 -10.99 2.76
N GLN A 133 17.55 -11.28 1.81
CA GLN A 133 17.17 -10.34 0.76
C GLN A 133 16.60 -9.04 1.35
N LEU A 134 15.67 -9.15 2.30
CA LEU A 134 15.07 -7.99 2.96
C LEU A 134 16.11 -7.18 3.76
N TYR A 135 16.95 -7.88 4.53
CA TYR A 135 18.01 -7.26 5.31
C TYR A 135 18.98 -6.48 4.41
N ASP A 136 19.44 -7.10 3.32
CA ASP A 136 20.39 -6.48 2.40
C ASP A 136 19.79 -5.29 1.66
N LEU A 137 18.52 -5.37 1.25
CA LEU A 137 17.81 -4.25 0.62
C LEU A 137 17.68 -3.06 1.56
N TYR A 138 17.32 -3.30 2.83
CA TYR A 138 17.24 -2.23 3.80
C TYR A 138 18.62 -1.62 4.08
N MET A 139 19.65 -2.43 4.32
CA MET A 139 20.96 -1.92 4.73
C MET A 139 21.72 -1.20 3.60
N ASN A 140 21.57 -1.63 2.35
CA ASN A 140 22.40 -1.16 1.24
C ASN A 140 21.68 -0.28 0.22
N VAL A 141 20.34 -0.33 0.14
CA VAL A 141 19.57 0.40 -0.89
C VAL A 141 18.73 1.51 -0.28
N TYR A 142 17.88 1.17 0.68
CA TYR A 142 16.85 2.11 1.17
C TYR A 142 17.27 2.82 2.47
N GLY A 143 17.48 2.07 3.56
CA GLY A 143 18.10 2.49 4.81
C GLY A 143 17.47 3.63 5.60
N GLY A 144 17.86 3.74 6.86
CA GLY A 144 17.84 4.98 7.66
C GLY A 144 16.48 5.53 8.10
N THR A 145 15.36 5.06 7.56
CA THR A 145 14.02 5.58 7.86
C THR A 145 12.98 4.46 7.89
N ILE A 146 11.81 4.75 8.49
CA ILE A 146 10.64 3.87 8.40
C ILE A 146 10.22 3.72 6.93
N PHE A 147 10.29 4.79 6.14
CA PHE A 147 10.07 4.73 4.70
C PHE A 147 10.98 3.69 4.04
N GLY A 148 12.28 3.70 4.36
CA GLY A 148 13.22 2.73 3.81
C GLY A 148 12.90 1.29 4.19
N LEU A 149 12.40 1.05 5.41
CA LEU A 149 11.90 -0.26 5.81
C LEU A 149 10.68 -0.66 4.97
N HIS A 150 9.70 0.23 4.85
CA HIS A 150 8.48 -0.03 4.09
C HIS A 150 8.81 -0.38 2.63
N GLU A 151 9.66 0.40 1.98
CA GLU A 151 10.11 0.15 0.60
C GLU A 151 10.88 -1.16 0.46
N SER A 152 11.78 -1.49 1.41
CA SER A 152 12.51 -2.76 1.37
C SER A 152 11.58 -3.97 1.46
N VAL A 153 10.54 -3.90 2.29
CA VAL A 153 9.54 -4.97 2.42
C VAL A 153 8.70 -5.07 1.17
N THR A 154 8.23 -3.94 0.64
CA THR A 154 7.38 -3.95 -0.54
C THR A 154 8.17 -4.47 -1.75
N ASP A 155 9.43 -4.07 -1.96
CA ASP A 155 10.26 -4.58 -3.06
C ASP A 155 10.39 -6.12 -3.03
N VAL A 156 10.60 -6.70 -1.85
CA VAL A 156 10.62 -8.16 -1.64
C VAL A 156 9.28 -8.83 -1.99
N LEU A 157 8.17 -8.12 -1.78
CA LEU A 157 6.83 -8.58 -2.07
C LEU A 157 6.44 -8.50 -3.55
N ARG A 158 7.22 -7.85 -4.42
CA ARG A 158 6.91 -7.71 -5.87
C ARG A 158 6.66 -9.03 -6.58
N GLU A 159 7.38 -10.06 -6.18
CA GLU A 159 7.26 -11.41 -6.76
C GLU A 159 6.18 -12.26 -6.07
N SER A 160 5.46 -11.71 -5.08
CA SER A 160 4.45 -12.45 -4.34
C SER A 160 3.16 -12.59 -5.13
N ASN A 161 2.37 -13.60 -4.77
CA ASN A 161 1.05 -13.80 -5.36
C ASN A 161 0.13 -12.59 -5.04
N LEU A 162 -0.35 -11.94 -6.11
CA LEU A 162 -1.21 -10.75 -6.07
C LEU A 162 -2.47 -10.93 -5.22
N LEU A 163 -2.99 -12.17 -5.09
CA LEU A 163 -4.19 -12.44 -4.28
C LEU A 163 -3.98 -12.20 -2.78
N TYR A 164 -2.77 -12.42 -2.28
CA TYR A 164 -2.46 -12.30 -0.86
C TYR A 164 -1.74 -10.99 -0.52
N LEU A 165 -1.27 -10.26 -1.54
CA LEU A 165 -0.53 -9.02 -1.40
C LEU A 165 -1.31 -7.96 -0.59
N PRO A 166 -2.61 -7.69 -0.82
CA PRO A 166 -3.35 -6.67 -0.08
C PRO A 166 -3.34 -6.93 1.44
N LYS A 167 -3.56 -8.18 1.85
CA LYS A 167 -3.56 -8.58 3.25
C LYS A 167 -2.19 -8.40 3.90
N LYS A 168 -1.12 -8.72 3.18
CA LYS A 168 0.26 -8.52 3.65
C LYS A 168 0.60 -7.04 3.82
N SER A 169 0.21 -6.21 2.86
CA SER A 169 0.40 -4.76 2.93
C SER A 169 -0.39 -4.14 4.08
N GLU A 170 -1.60 -4.62 4.35
CA GLU A 170 -2.40 -4.18 5.50
C GLU A 170 -1.69 -4.47 6.83
N ILE A 171 -1.19 -5.71 7.01
CA ILE A 171 -0.45 -6.10 8.22
C ILE A 171 0.83 -5.27 8.37
N LEU A 172 1.58 -5.05 7.29
CA LEU A 172 2.78 -4.19 7.31
C LEU A 172 2.45 -2.77 7.78
N ASN A 173 1.40 -2.17 7.21
CA ASN A 173 0.98 -0.83 7.59
C ASN A 173 0.56 -0.77 9.07
N GLN A 174 -0.09 -1.81 9.59
CA GLN A 174 -0.44 -1.91 11.01
C GLN A 174 0.80 -1.96 11.91
N ILE A 175 1.81 -2.78 11.57
CA ILE A 175 3.07 -2.87 12.32
C ILE A 175 3.78 -1.51 12.35
N VAL A 176 3.86 -0.84 11.19
CA VAL A 176 4.48 0.50 11.08
C VAL A 176 3.73 1.54 11.91
N ASN A 177 2.40 1.57 11.85
CA ASN A 177 1.59 2.51 12.62
C ASN A 177 1.76 2.29 14.13
N GLN A 178 1.73 1.03 14.59
CA GLN A 178 1.95 0.71 16.00
C GLN A 178 3.32 1.20 16.49
N TYR A 179 4.36 1.04 15.66
CA TYR A 179 5.68 1.53 15.99
C TYR A 179 5.73 3.06 16.10
N ILE A 180 5.12 3.78 15.15
CA ILE A 180 5.03 5.25 15.17
C ILE A 180 4.26 5.75 16.39
N ASP A 181 3.13 5.13 16.71
CA ASP A 181 2.31 5.48 17.88
C ASP A 181 3.09 5.27 19.20
N ASN A 182 3.89 4.21 19.27
CA ASN A 182 4.76 3.94 20.40
C ASN A 182 5.90 4.96 20.53
N LEU A 183 6.48 5.43 19.43
CA LEU A 183 7.47 6.53 19.45
C LEU A 183 6.85 7.82 20.02
N GLY A 184 5.63 8.15 19.60
CA GLY A 184 4.90 9.31 20.13
C GLY A 184 4.58 9.17 21.62
N SER A 185 4.29 7.95 22.08
CA SER A 185 3.95 7.65 23.48
C SER A 185 5.18 7.55 24.39
N ALA A 186 6.32 7.10 23.88
CA ALA A 186 7.58 6.98 24.62
C ALA A 186 8.11 8.35 25.09
N ASN A 187 7.86 9.41 24.33
CA ASN A 187 8.16 10.79 24.74
C ASN A 187 7.33 11.26 25.95
N ASN A 188 6.28 10.53 26.34
CA ASN A 188 5.43 10.80 27.50
C ASN A 188 5.55 9.73 28.60
N HIS A 189 6.46 8.75 28.49
CA HIS A 189 6.57 7.70 29.50
C HIS A 189 7.44 8.16 30.68
N PRO A 190 6.94 8.17 31.94
CA PRO A 190 7.69 8.64 33.11
C PRO A 190 8.96 7.84 33.43
N LEU A 191 9.15 6.68 32.78
CA LEU A 191 10.33 5.82 32.95
C LEU A 191 11.42 6.15 31.92
N GLY A 192 11.08 6.73 30.76
CA GLY A 192 12.07 7.16 29.77
C GLY A 192 12.96 8.28 30.32
N GLU A 193 12.34 9.26 30.98
CA GLU A 193 13.03 10.34 31.69
C GLU A 193 13.90 9.80 32.84
N PHE A 194 13.43 8.74 33.54
CA PHE A 194 14.16 8.10 34.63
C PHE A 194 15.47 7.44 34.17
N TYR A 195 15.45 6.69 33.06
CA TYR A 195 16.66 6.06 32.52
C TYR A 195 17.62 7.08 31.87
N GLN A 196 17.10 8.10 31.17
CA GLN A 196 17.94 9.19 30.63
C GLN A 196 18.67 9.97 31.74
N ARG A 197 17.99 10.30 32.85
CA ARG A 197 18.64 10.98 33.99
C ARG A 197 19.75 10.15 34.63
N ARG A 198 19.67 8.82 34.61
CA ARG A 198 20.73 7.93 35.14
C ARG A 198 21.92 7.78 34.20
N CYS A 199 21.71 7.85 32.89
CA CYS A 199 22.81 7.82 31.92
C CYS A 199 23.68 9.09 31.94
N CYS A 200 23.13 10.22 32.41
CA CYS A 200 23.86 11.50 32.50
C CYS A 200 24.63 11.70 33.82
N LEU A 201 24.69 10.70 34.71
CA LEU A 201 25.53 10.79 35.90
C LEU A 201 26.98 10.47 35.51
N PRO A 202 27.96 11.37 35.78
CA PRO A 202 29.36 11.03 35.57
C PRO A 202 29.74 9.87 36.49
N ARG A 203 30.47 8.89 35.92
CA ARG A 203 31.01 7.74 36.66
C ARG A 203 31.98 8.17 37.75
#